data_AF-A0A7U9XHF1-F1
#
_entry.id   AF-A0A7U9XHF1-F1
#
_cell.length_a   1.000
_cell.length_b   1.000
_cell.length_c   1.000
_cell.angle_alpha   90.00
_cell.angle_beta   90.00
_cell.angle_gamma   90.00
#
_symmetry.space_group_name_H-M   'P 1'
#
loop_
_entity.id
_entity.type
_entity.pdbx_description
1 polymer ?
#
loop_
_entity_poly.entity_id
_entity_poly.type
_entity_poly.pdbx_seq_one_letter_code
_entity_poly.pdbx_strand_id
1 'polypeptide(L)'
;MAVIDETKYIKLVEIRKIVRKVIWIKTFEKLFPEYPLVKVSDTYCFAYDGNRTEVIRQISQVFMEYYFPQSITDPYEKVEYYLNRYDDVTHSRYPVLFDTYKDFVHEKITNSKQTEKNLMQRIGTYMNLFRYLIRFMDELALKHKADSFDVNSLIEMDVRKIITSKDIPVTYIKNFGYYLTYLKENKHLDIDIMIKVKQGVRIKKDSDFYTLGEWSCFVNLAIDIDRHIQKSMNNVTYAKCWLYLLLHLCLAWRKSDIISMPALDNLLDIEKYDLKWFEENSFHMKDANYIISNTKLYVEQYQTQKTGAYKHFNVPDSFKIPVSIAIIILEQWRRRLSQESLFGKDNFSSTQVLTNYLGETMRQFSSIKANRTLLSLVDNLSGETGTANSYIRVSTYMRSHKANYYNMSDTTSIYLHSMYSDTELNEATLQLYDRGMFGWLYDSLLKMAEDEKISQKEQTDLIVYMKQGISADRLEQLSEFLYQQSITKERVINEILKLSQDEIRSIVKKLADGSLISKQDGVLCIRENNCRYPVRTDCMNCEYSIPTVYTLLSVCAELNNIFKSKVPSCQYDRIRTMNKMLRLYSVVKEAENAFGEEYINSYIDALELKQNICDTYKLLSAKEEDILKEESG
;
A
#
# COMPACT_ATOMS: atom_id res chain seq x y z
N MET A 1 -45.73 29.80 15.67
CA MET A 1 -45.28 31.18 15.41
C MET A 1 -44.13 31.42 16.36
N ALA A 2 -43.00 31.95 15.90
CA ALA A 2 -41.90 32.33 16.78
C ALA A 2 -41.64 33.83 16.63
N VAL A 3 -41.36 34.48 17.75
CA VAL A 3 -41.00 35.90 17.82
C VAL A 3 -39.49 35.99 17.61
N ILE A 4 -39.07 36.73 16.58
CA ILE A 4 -37.64 37.01 16.33
C ILE A 4 -37.33 38.49 16.60
N ASP A 5 -38.33 39.37 16.52
CA ASP A 5 -38.25 40.80 16.83
C ASP A 5 -39.66 41.35 17.15
N GLU A 6 -39.80 42.34 18.03
CA GLU A 6 -41.04 42.76 18.72
C GLU A 6 -42.17 43.29 17.79
N THR A 7 -41.97 43.29 16.47
CA THR A 7 -42.94 43.83 15.51
C THR A 7 -43.28 42.92 14.30
N LYS A 8 -42.73 41.70 14.19
CA LYS A 8 -43.03 40.78 13.07
C LYS A 8 -43.23 39.33 13.51
N TYR A 9 -44.47 38.85 13.35
CA TYR A 9 -44.79 37.43 13.55
C TYR A 9 -44.50 36.64 12.27
N ILE A 10 -43.56 35.70 12.33
CA ILE A 10 -43.28 34.78 11.22
C ILE A 10 -43.92 33.42 11.53
N LYS A 11 -44.68 32.90 10.55
CA LYS A 11 -45.22 31.54 10.64
C LYS A 11 -44.11 30.54 10.30
N LEU A 12 -43.91 29.54 11.16
CA LEU A 12 -42.84 28.55 11.04
C LEU A 12 -43.40 27.12 11.06
N VAL A 13 -42.81 26.24 10.26
CA VAL A 13 -43.04 24.78 10.34
C VAL A 13 -41.72 24.04 10.39
N GLU A 14 -41.63 23.05 11.27
CA GLU A 14 -40.47 22.17 11.40
C GLU A 14 -40.38 21.20 10.21
N ILE A 15 -39.22 21.16 9.56
CA ILE A 15 -38.99 20.34 8.34
C ILE A 15 -39.30 18.85 8.59
N ARG A 16 -38.90 18.31 9.74
CA ARG A 16 -39.06 16.88 10.08
C ARG A 16 -40.53 16.46 10.23
N LYS A 17 -41.41 17.38 10.66
CA LYS A 17 -42.83 17.09 10.91
C LYS A 17 -43.67 16.98 9.64
N ILE A 18 -43.18 17.49 8.51
CA ILE A 18 -43.93 17.43 7.24
C ILE A 18 -43.81 16.05 6.58
N VAL A 19 -42.61 15.45 6.59
CA VAL A 19 -42.30 14.33 5.68
C VAL A 19 -41.99 13.02 6.43
N ARG A 20 -42.05 13.02 7.77
CA ARG A 20 -41.74 11.87 8.66
C ARG A 20 -40.37 11.19 8.37
N LYS A 21 -39.47 11.84 7.62
CA LYS A 21 -38.12 11.39 7.27
C LYS A 21 -37.10 12.48 7.59
N VAL A 22 -35.86 12.08 7.86
CA VAL A 22 -34.75 13.01 8.10
C VAL A 22 -34.34 13.63 6.76
N ILE A 23 -34.63 14.92 6.58
CA ILE A 23 -34.23 15.69 5.39
C ILE A 23 -33.01 16.52 5.73
N TRP A 24 -32.00 16.44 4.86
CA TRP A 24 -30.81 17.29 4.95
C TRP A 24 -31.17 18.72 4.55
N ILE A 25 -30.73 19.70 5.33
CA ILE A 25 -30.99 21.14 5.15
C ILE A 25 -30.69 21.60 3.72
N LYS A 26 -29.52 21.22 3.19
CA LYS A 26 -29.09 21.54 1.82
C LYS A 26 -30.05 21.01 0.74
N THR A 27 -30.71 19.88 0.99
CA THR A 27 -31.70 19.31 0.07
C THR A 27 -32.99 20.12 0.10
N PHE A 28 -33.42 20.56 1.29
CA PHE A 28 -34.59 21.42 1.43
C PHE A 28 -34.38 22.79 0.78
N GLU A 29 -33.25 23.46 1.05
CA GLU A 29 -32.88 24.75 0.45
C GLU A 29 -32.84 24.69 -1.09
N LYS A 30 -32.39 23.55 -1.64
CA LYS A 30 -32.35 23.34 -3.10
C LYS A 30 -33.74 23.16 -3.71
N LEU A 31 -34.63 22.45 -3.01
CA LEU A 31 -35.97 22.14 -3.51
C LEU A 31 -36.94 23.29 -3.32
N PHE A 32 -36.74 24.11 -2.29
CA PHE A 32 -37.62 25.23 -1.94
C PHE A 32 -36.83 26.48 -1.54
N PRO A 33 -36.12 27.12 -2.49
CA PRO A 33 -35.36 28.35 -2.22
C PRO A 33 -36.25 29.52 -1.75
N GLU A 34 -37.54 29.47 -2.04
CA GLU A 34 -38.55 30.46 -1.68
C GLU A 34 -38.95 30.44 -0.19
N TYR A 35 -38.60 29.39 0.56
CA TYR A 35 -38.90 29.27 1.99
C TYR A 35 -37.63 29.46 2.83
N PRO A 36 -37.42 30.65 3.42
CA PRO A 36 -36.23 30.92 4.24
C PRO A 36 -36.14 29.98 5.42
N LEU A 37 -34.95 29.41 5.65
CA LEU A 37 -34.71 28.55 6.80
C LEU A 37 -34.31 29.37 8.02
N VAL A 38 -34.96 29.06 9.15
CA VAL A 38 -34.69 29.64 10.45
C VAL A 38 -34.36 28.50 11.41
N LYS A 39 -33.18 28.57 12.03
CA LYS A 39 -32.81 27.67 13.12
C LYS A 39 -33.52 28.13 14.39
N VAL A 40 -34.38 27.28 14.95
CA VAL A 40 -35.05 27.52 16.23
C VAL A 40 -34.62 26.42 17.18
N SER A 41 -33.80 26.79 18.18
CA SER A 41 -33.13 25.85 19.10
C SER A 41 -32.33 24.78 18.33
N ASP A 42 -32.60 23.49 18.54
CA ASP A 42 -31.93 22.37 17.90
C ASP A 42 -32.61 21.89 16.61
N THR A 43 -33.58 22.65 16.09
CA THR A 43 -34.38 22.27 14.92
C THR A 43 -34.35 23.34 13.84
N TYR A 44 -34.53 22.91 12.59
CA TYR A 44 -34.65 23.79 11.44
C TYR A 44 -36.12 23.90 11.04
N CYS A 45 -36.60 25.13 11.01
CA CYS A 45 -37.92 25.51 10.56
C CYS A 45 -37.79 26.32 9.26
N PHE A 46 -38.83 26.32 8.44
CA PHE A 46 -38.92 27.27 7.32
C PHE A 46 -40.01 28.29 7.58
N ALA A 47 -39.77 29.51 7.13
CA ALA A 47 -40.73 30.60 7.12
C ALA A 47 -41.64 30.49 5.90
N TYR A 48 -42.92 30.77 6.08
CA TYR A 48 -43.90 30.76 5.00
C TYR A 48 -44.95 31.86 5.19
N ASP A 49 -45.48 32.34 4.07
CA ASP A 49 -46.64 33.23 4.01
C ASP A 49 -47.87 32.46 3.50
N GLY A 50 -49.08 32.91 3.89
CA GLY A 50 -50.34 32.30 3.44
C GLY A 50 -50.89 31.17 4.33
N ASN A 51 -51.63 30.23 3.71
CA ASN A 51 -52.34 29.14 4.39
C ASN A 51 -51.41 27.94 4.62
N ARG A 52 -51.26 27.55 5.90
CA ARG A 52 -50.38 26.47 6.34
C ARG A 52 -50.67 25.13 5.65
N THR A 53 -51.94 24.77 5.50
CA THR A 53 -52.34 23.47 4.94
C THR A 53 -51.96 23.38 3.47
N GLU A 54 -52.11 24.47 2.73
CA GLU A 54 -51.77 24.53 1.30
C GLU A 54 -50.25 24.50 1.08
N VAL A 55 -49.49 25.27 1.87
CA VAL A 55 -48.02 25.24 1.83
C VAL A 55 -47.49 23.83 2.19
N ILE A 56 -48.05 23.20 3.22
CA ILE A 56 -47.68 21.82 3.59
C ILE A 56 -48.04 20.84 2.46
N ARG A 57 -49.20 20.99 1.81
CA ARG A 57 -49.62 20.14 0.69
C ARG A 57 -48.66 20.25 -0.49
N GLN A 58 -48.30 21.47 -0.88
CA GLN A 58 -47.37 21.74 -1.98
C GLN A 58 -45.97 21.16 -1.70
N ILE A 59 -45.42 21.44 -0.50
CA ILE A 59 -44.13 20.89 -0.08
C ILE A 59 -44.17 19.36 -0.06
N SER A 60 -45.24 18.77 0.48
CA SER A 60 -45.40 17.31 0.53
C SER A 60 -45.49 16.69 -0.87
N GLN A 61 -46.18 17.34 -1.81
CA GLN A 61 -46.30 16.89 -3.20
C GLN A 61 -44.94 16.90 -3.91
N VAL A 62 -44.17 17.99 -3.80
CA VAL A 62 -42.82 18.09 -4.36
C VAL A 62 -41.86 17.08 -3.72
N PHE A 63 -42.00 16.84 -2.40
CA PHE A 63 -41.21 15.81 -1.72
C PHE A 63 -41.58 14.39 -2.15
N MET A 64 -42.86 14.09 -2.31
CA MET A 64 -43.32 12.82 -2.85
C MET A 64 -42.72 12.61 -4.25
N GLU A 65 -42.77 13.62 -5.12
CA GLU A 65 -42.15 13.54 -6.44
C GLU A 65 -40.62 13.36 -6.41
N TYR A 66 -39.93 13.93 -5.42
CA TYR A 66 -38.49 13.81 -5.26
C TYR A 66 -38.03 12.45 -4.68
N TYR A 67 -38.80 11.90 -3.74
CA TYR A 67 -38.46 10.66 -3.03
C TYR A 67 -39.09 9.40 -3.62
N PHE A 68 -40.23 9.49 -4.30
CA PHE A 68 -40.89 8.34 -4.94
C PHE A 68 -39.99 7.60 -5.94
N PRO A 69 -39.20 8.28 -6.81
CA PRO A 69 -38.24 7.59 -7.68
C PRO A 69 -37.12 6.88 -6.90
N GLN A 70 -36.86 7.32 -5.66
CA GLN A 70 -35.85 6.70 -4.78
C GLN A 70 -36.41 5.49 -4.02
N SER A 71 -37.73 5.36 -3.89
CA SER A 71 -38.37 4.18 -3.29
C SER A 71 -38.56 3.02 -4.26
N ILE A 72 -38.44 3.25 -5.58
CA ILE A 72 -38.48 2.16 -6.57
C ILE A 72 -37.20 1.34 -6.45
N THR A 73 -37.35 0.09 -6.03
CA THR A 73 -36.26 -0.87 -5.82
C THR A 73 -35.98 -1.72 -7.05
N ASP A 74 -36.94 -1.87 -7.96
CA ASP A 74 -36.70 -2.57 -9.22
C ASP A 74 -36.03 -1.63 -10.26
N PRO A 75 -34.87 -2.02 -10.83
CA PRO A 75 -34.18 -1.26 -11.86
C PRO A 75 -35.01 -0.94 -13.10
N TYR A 76 -35.84 -1.88 -13.56
CA TYR A 76 -36.61 -1.74 -14.80
C TYR A 76 -37.82 -0.82 -14.57
N GLU A 77 -38.60 -1.05 -13.51
CA GLU A 77 -39.70 -0.17 -13.10
C GLU A 77 -39.25 1.27 -12.93
N LYS A 78 -38.01 1.48 -12.44
CA LYS A 78 -37.45 2.81 -12.28
C LYS A 78 -37.20 3.51 -13.62
N VAL A 79 -36.74 2.77 -14.62
CA VAL A 79 -36.56 3.29 -15.99
C VAL A 79 -37.92 3.65 -16.58
N GLU A 80 -38.89 2.74 -16.51
CA GLU A 80 -40.26 2.97 -16.98
C GLU A 80 -40.88 4.22 -16.35
N TYR A 81 -40.75 4.35 -15.02
CA TYR A 81 -41.26 5.50 -14.29
C TYR A 81 -40.67 6.83 -14.81
N TYR A 82 -39.37 6.87 -15.13
CA TYR A 82 -38.74 8.10 -15.64
C TYR A 82 -39.16 8.42 -17.07
N LEU A 83 -39.33 7.41 -17.93
CA LEU A 83 -39.76 7.61 -19.32
C LEU A 83 -41.24 8.02 -19.40
N ASN A 84 -42.11 7.37 -18.62
CA ASN A 84 -43.55 7.67 -18.59
C ASN A 84 -43.90 9.03 -17.97
N ARG A 85 -42.91 9.79 -17.48
CA ARG A 85 -43.11 11.13 -16.91
C ARG A 85 -43.20 12.23 -17.99
N TYR A 86 -42.86 11.91 -19.23
CA TYR A 86 -43.02 12.82 -20.38
C TYR A 86 -44.44 12.72 -20.94
N ASP A 87 -44.96 13.81 -21.50
CA ASP A 87 -46.32 13.82 -22.07
C ASP A 87 -46.40 13.05 -23.40
N ASP A 88 -47.63 12.72 -23.81
CA ASP A 88 -47.88 11.96 -25.06
C ASP A 88 -47.40 12.72 -26.30
N VAL A 89 -47.38 14.06 -26.24
CA VAL A 89 -46.89 14.93 -27.32
C VAL A 89 -45.40 14.74 -27.53
N THR A 90 -44.61 14.75 -26.44
CA THR A 90 -43.15 14.55 -26.49
C THR A 90 -42.82 13.12 -26.92
N HIS A 91 -43.54 12.13 -26.41
CA HIS A 91 -43.39 10.74 -26.83
C HIS A 91 -43.65 10.57 -28.33
N SER A 92 -44.74 11.16 -28.83
CA SER A 92 -45.12 11.09 -30.25
C SER A 92 -44.14 11.84 -31.16
N ARG A 93 -43.45 12.86 -30.64
CA ARG A 93 -42.44 13.63 -31.38
C ARG A 93 -41.12 12.86 -31.52
N TYR A 94 -40.72 12.09 -30.52
CA TYR A 94 -39.42 11.37 -30.49
C TYR A 94 -39.55 9.86 -30.25
N PRO A 95 -40.42 9.14 -30.97
CA PRO A 95 -40.73 7.74 -30.68
C PRO A 95 -39.49 6.84 -30.74
N VAL A 96 -38.59 7.06 -31.70
CA VAL A 96 -37.38 6.26 -31.87
C VAL A 96 -36.44 6.45 -30.69
N LEU A 97 -36.27 7.69 -30.19
CA LEU A 97 -35.46 7.94 -29.01
C LEU A 97 -36.01 7.25 -27.76
N PHE A 98 -37.32 7.29 -27.53
CA PHE A 98 -37.92 6.63 -26.36
C PHE A 98 -37.71 5.11 -26.40
N ASP A 99 -38.03 4.48 -27.53
CA ASP A 99 -37.94 3.03 -27.70
C ASP A 99 -36.48 2.54 -27.61
N THR A 100 -35.60 3.12 -28.42
CA THR A 100 -34.20 2.65 -28.49
C THR A 100 -33.40 2.98 -27.23
N TYR A 101 -33.70 4.09 -26.53
CA TYR A 101 -33.02 4.40 -25.28
C TYR A 101 -33.46 3.49 -24.13
N LYS A 102 -34.74 3.13 -24.09
CA LYS A 102 -35.26 2.13 -23.14
C LYS A 102 -34.55 0.80 -23.31
N ASP A 103 -34.50 0.29 -24.52
CA ASP A 103 -33.84 -0.98 -24.83
C ASP A 103 -32.34 -0.94 -24.53
N PHE A 104 -31.67 0.16 -24.88
CA PHE A 104 -30.26 0.39 -24.51
C PHE A 104 -30.04 0.31 -23.00
N VAL A 105 -30.87 0.98 -22.19
CA VAL A 105 -30.70 0.97 -20.73
C VAL A 105 -31.02 -0.42 -20.17
N HIS A 106 -32.06 -1.09 -20.66
CA HIS A 106 -32.40 -2.46 -20.27
C HIS A 106 -31.25 -3.43 -20.57
N GLU A 107 -30.61 -3.33 -21.74
CA GLU A 107 -29.44 -4.13 -22.09
C GLU A 107 -28.28 -3.88 -21.10
N LYS A 108 -28.04 -2.62 -20.69
CA LYS A 108 -27.00 -2.30 -19.70
C LYS A 108 -27.34 -2.77 -18.29
N ILE A 109 -28.62 -2.83 -17.92
CA ILE A 109 -29.08 -3.40 -16.65
C ILE A 109 -28.84 -4.92 -16.67
N THR A 110 -29.34 -5.62 -17.69
CA THR A 110 -29.24 -7.08 -17.84
C THR A 110 -27.78 -7.55 -17.83
N ASN A 111 -26.88 -6.81 -18.49
CA ASN A 111 -25.47 -7.15 -18.58
C ASN A 111 -24.60 -6.65 -17.39
N SER A 112 -25.20 -6.03 -16.37
CA SER A 112 -24.47 -5.45 -15.24
C SER A 112 -24.11 -6.50 -14.18
N LYS A 113 -22.81 -6.57 -13.83
CA LYS A 113 -22.31 -7.31 -12.64
C LYS A 113 -22.20 -6.43 -11.39
N GLN A 114 -22.73 -5.20 -11.43
CA GLN A 114 -22.60 -4.25 -10.32
C GLN A 114 -23.59 -4.57 -9.20
N THR A 115 -23.20 -4.23 -7.96
CA THR A 115 -24.12 -4.25 -6.81
C THR A 115 -25.34 -3.36 -7.08
N GLU A 116 -26.51 -3.76 -6.59
CA GLU A 116 -27.80 -3.07 -6.76
C GLU A 116 -27.75 -1.55 -6.49
N LYS A 117 -27.09 -1.12 -5.39
CA LYS A 117 -26.91 0.30 -5.07
C LYS A 117 -26.18 1.10 -6.16
N ASN A 118 -25.12 0.54 -6.73
CA ASN A 118 -24.33 1.20 -7.78
C ASN A 118 -25.09 1.20 -9.11
N LEU A 119 -25.84 0.14 -9.39
CA LEU A 119 -26.73 0.05 -10.54
C LEU A 119 -27.81 1.15 -10.48
N MET A 120 -28.43 1.35 -9.32
CA MET A 120 -29.43 2.40 -9.11
C MET A 120 -28.90 3.83 -9.32
N GLN A 121 -27.67 4.11 -8.85
CA GLN A 121 -27.02 5.40 -9.12
C GLN A 121 -26.71 5.59 -10.61
N ARG A 122 -26.34 4.52 -11.29
CA ARG A 122 -26.04 4.53 -12.72
C ARG A 122 -27.31 4.76 -13.56
N ILE A 123 -28.45 4.18 -13.18
CA ILE A 123 -29.75 4.46 -13.81
C ILE A 123 -30.09 5.94 -13.71
N GLY A 124 -29.91 6.57 -12.54
CA GLY A 124 -30.10 8.02 -12.42
C GLY A 124 -29.21 8.83 -13.38
N THR A 125 -28.00 8.36 -13.65
CA THR A 125 -27.10 8.99 -14.63
C THR A 125 -27.60 8.81 -16.07
N TYR A 126 -28.12 7.63 -16.42
CA TYR A 126 -28.76 7.40 -17.71
C TYR A 126 -29.98 8.29 -17.91
N MET A 127 -30.86 8.39 -16.92
CA MET A 127 -32.07 9.21 -17.03
C MET A 127 -31.75 10.71 -17.14
N ASN A 128 -30.70 11.18 -16.48
CA ASN A 128 -30.26 12.56 -16.68
C ASN A 128 -29.68 12.81 -18.08
N LEU A 129 -28.98 11.83 -18.66
CA LEU A 129 -28.56 11.89 -20.06
C LEU A 129 -29.78 11.90 -20.99
N PHE A 130 -30.77 11.04 -20.77
CA PHE A 130 -32.02 11.03 -21.55
C PHE A 130 -32.69 12.41 -21.56
N ARG A 131 -32.89 13.01 -20.38
CA ARG A 131 -33.44 14.37 -20.26
C ARG A 131 -32.62 15.41 -21.02
N TYR A 132 -31.30 15.29 -20.94
CA TYR A 132 -30.39 16.18 -21.66
C TYR A 132 -30.53 16.02 -23.19
N LEU A 133 -30.69 14.79 -23.69
CA LEU A 133 -30.92 14.51 -25.10
C LEU A 133 -32.25 15.10 -25.59
N ILE A 134 -33.36 14.89 -24.88
CA ILE A 134 -34.68 15.46 -25.24
C ILE A 134 -34.57 16.97 -25.46
N ARG A 135 -33.97 17.71 -24.52
CA ARG A 135 -33.79 19.17 -24.65
C ARG A 135 -32.98 19.55 -25.90
N PHE A 136 -31.95 18.78 -26.22
CA PHE A 136 -31.15 19.01 -27.43
C PHE A 136 -31.88 18.63 -28.71
N MET A 137 -32.71 17.60 -28.68
CA MET A 137 -33.54 17.19 -29.81
C MET A 137 -34.56 18.27 -30.18
N ASP A 138 -35.13 18.98 -29.20
CA ASP A 138 -36.00 20.14 -29.46
C ASP A 138 -35.23 21.26 -30.19
N GLU A 139 -34.03 21.60 -29.72
CA GLU A 139 -33.19 22.62 -30.37
C GLU A 139 -32.79 22.24 -31.79
N LEU A 140 -32.50 20.95 -32.03
CA LEU A 140 -32.10 20.45 -33.33
C LEU A 140 -33.27 20.36 -34.31
N ALA A 141 -34.44 19.89 -33.85
CA ALA A 141 -35.65 19.85 -34.66
C ALA A 141 -36.01 21.25 -35.21
N LEU A 142 -35.95 22.28 -34.35
CA LEU A 142 -36.14 23.68 -34.76
C LEU A 142 -35.12 24.14 -35.81
N LYS A 143 -33.86 23.74 -35.67
CA LYS A 143 -32.78 24.13 -36.58
C LYS A 143 -32.92 23.47 -37.95
N HIS A 144 -33.27 22.18 -37.98
CA HIS A 144 -33.43 21.41 -39.21
C HIS A 144 -34.75 21.69 -39.93
N LYS A 145 -35.71 22.37 -39.28
CA LYS A 145 -37.04 22.68 -39.84
C LYS A 145 -37.75 21.44 -40.38
N ALA A 146 -37.55 20.30 -39.73
CA ALA A 146 -38.13 19.02 -40.12
C ALA A 146 -39.28 18.67 -39.18
N ASP A 147 -40.44 18.34 -39.74
CA ASP A 147 -41.63 17.95 -38.98
C ASP A 147 -41.46 16.59 -38.26
N SER A 148 -40.53 15.76 -38.74
CA SER A 148 -40.21 14.42 -38.21
C SER A 148 -38.72 14.26 -37.89
N PHE A 149 -38.18 15.08 -36.99
CA PHE A 149 -36.79 14.98 -36.55
C PHE A 149 -36.67 14.12 -35.28
N ASP A 150 -35.91 13.03 -35.34
CA ASP A 150 -35.65 12.13 -34.21
C ASP A 150 -34.19 11.62 -34.22
N VAL A 151 -33.79 10.79 -33.27
CA VAL A 151 -32.41 10.35 -33.04
C VAL A 151 -31.80 9.60 -34.23
N ASN A 152 -32.63 8.91 -35.01
CA ASN A 152 -32.24 8.25 -36.25
C ASN A 152 -31.92 9.24 -37.39
N SER A 153 -32.28 10.52 -37.23
CA SER A 153 -32.06 11.60 -38.19
C SER A 153 -30.84 12.46 -37.85
N LEU A 154 -30.11 12.12 -36.79
CA LEU A 154 -28.91 12.87 -36.40
C LEU A 154 -27.84 12.78 -37.50
N ILE A 155 -27.13 13.89 -37.71
CA ILE A 155 -25.91 13.93 -38.54
C ILE A 155 -24.67 14.15 -37.68
N GLU A 156 -23.48 13.96 -38.26
CA GLU A 156 -22.22 14.14 -37.53
C GLU A 156 -22.09 15.49 -36.83
N MET A 157 -22.55 16.56 -37.48
CA MET A 157 -22.52 17.91 -36.92
C MET A 157 -23.41 18.04 -35.68
N ASP A 158 -24.54 17.34 -35.63
CA ASP A 158 -25.44 17.36 -34.48
C ASP A 158 -24.82 16.65 -33.28
N VAL A 159 -24.23 15.49 -33.52
CA VAL A 159 -23.47 14.74 -32.50
C VAL A 159 -22.34 15.59 -31.95
N ARG A 160 -21.57 16.28 -32.82
CA ARG A 160 -20.52 17.21 -32.39
C ARG A 160 -21.08 18.35 -31.53
N LYS A 161 -22.23 18.91 -31.89
CA LYS A 161 -22.87 20.00 -31.12
C LYS A 161 -23.32 19.51 -29.74
N ILE A 162 -23.88 18.31 -29.64
CA ILE A 162 -24.33 17.70 -28.37
C ILE A 162 -23.14 17.53 -27.41
N ILE A 163 -22.00 17.04 -27.89
CA ILE A 163 -20.82 16.72 -27.04
C ILE A 163 -19.92 17.92 -26.74
N THR A 164 -19.99 18.99 -27.54
CA THR A 164 -19.19 20.22 -27.34
C THR A 164 -19.99 21.33 -26.65
N SER A 165 -21.21 21.05 -26.23
CA SER A 165 -22.00 22.02 -25.47
C SER A 165 -21.26 22.44 -24.20
N LYS A 166 -21.39 23.72 -23.84
CA LYS A 166 -20.90 24.19 -22.56
C LYS A 166 -21.69 23.49 -21.45
N ASP A 167 -20.99 23.03 -20.42
CA ASP A 167 -21.54 22.41 -19.21
C ASP A 167 -22.03 20.95 -19.31
N ILE A 168 -21.77 20.21 -20.41
CA ILE A 168 -22.06 18.77 -20.43
C ILE A 168 -21.10 17.98 -19.51
N PRO A 169 -21.60 17.17 -18.57
CA PRO A 169 -20.75 16.28 -17.78
C PRO A 169 -20.03 15.24 -18.65
N VAL A 170 -18.76 14.98 -18.36
CA VAL A 170 -17.95 13.96 -19.07
C VAL A 170 -18.62 12.57 -19.05
N THR A 171 -19.32 12.25 -17.96
CA THR A 171 -20.08 10.99 -17.85
C THR A 171 -21.20 10.90 -18.87
N TYR A 172 -21.83 12.02 -19.24
CA TYR A 172 -22.89 12.06 -20.26
C TYR A 172 -22.29 11.85 -21.64
N ILE A 173 -21.17 12.50 -21.96
CA ILE A 173 -20.44 12.27 -23.23
C ILE A 173 -20.10 10.78 -23.37
N LYS A 174 -19.58 10.15 -22.31
CA LYS A 174 -19.23 8.73 -22.32
C LYS A 174 -20.45 7.83 -22.55
N ASN A 175 -21.53 8.06 -21.80
CA ASN A 175 -22.75 7.26 -21.93
C ASN A 175 -23.46 7.48 -23.26
N PHE A 176 -23.41 8.70 -23.80
CA PHE A 176 -23.91 9.01 -25.13
C PHE A 176 -23.11 8.29 -26.22
N GLY A 177 -21.78 8.21 -26.07
CA GLY A 177 -20.95 7.37 -26.94
C GLY A 177 -21.41 5.91 -26.97
N TYR A 178 -21.71 5.31 -25.81
CA TYR A 178 -22.25 3.94 -25.76
C TYR A 178 -23.61 3.82 -26.42
N TYR A 179 -24.46 4.83 -26.29
CA TYR A 179 -25.77 4.83 -26.92
C TYR A 179 -25.68 4.98 -28.45
N LEU A 180 -24.79 5.84 -28.96
CA LEU A 180 -24.52 5.93 -30.40
C LEU A 180 -24.00 4.62 -30.98
N THR A 181 -23.13 3.90 -30.24
CA THR A 181 -22.69 2.56 -30.64
C THR A 181 -23.88 1.60 -30.71
N TYR A 182 -24.75 1.59 -29.71
CA TYR A 182 -25.98 0.79 -29.70
C TYR A 182 -26.88 1.10 -30.91
N LEU A 183 -27.11 2.38 -31.23
CA LEU A 183 -27.90 2.78 -32.39
C LEU A 183 -27.29 2.31 -33.72
N LYS A 184 -25.96 2.37 -33.84
CA LYS A 184 -25.23 1.88 -35.03
C LYS A 184 -25.33 0.37 -35.17
N GLU A 185 -25.09 -0.38 -34.09
CA GLU A 185 -25.15 -1.86 -34.07
C GLU A 185 -26.55 -2.38 -34.40
N ASN A 186 -27.60 -1.67 -33.97
CA ASN A 186 -29.00 -2.01 -34.24
C ASN A 186 -29.57 -1.32 -35.50
N LYS A 187 -28.73 -0.70 -36.34
CA LYS A 187 -29.11 -0.08 -37.61
C LYS A 187 -30.16 1.04 -37.50
N HIS A 188 -30.24 1.69 -36.34
CA HIS A 188 -31.08 2.88 -36.13
C HIS A 188 -30.36 4.18 -36.52
N LEU A 189 -29.04 4.16 -36.71
CA LEU A 189 -28.24 5.32 -37.06
C LEU A 189 -27.03 4.93 -37.91
N ASP A 190 -26.89 5.55 -39.08
CA ASP A 190 -25.76 5.33 -39.99
C ASP A 190 -24.79 6.52 -39.98
N ILE A 191 -23.98 6.59 -38.91
CA ILE A 191 -22.96 7.63 -38.75
C ILE A 191 -21.63 6.98 -38.36
N ASP A 192 -20.52 7.46 -38.93
CA ASP A 192 -19.17 7.02 -38.59
C ASP A 192 -18.49 7.91 -37.52
N ILE A 193 -19.08 7.95 -36.32
CA ILE A 193 -18.50 8.65 -35.16
C ILE A 193 -18.11 7.67 -34.07
N MET A 194 -16.85 7.77 -33.63
CA MET A 194 -16.35 7.09 -32.44
C MET A 194 -15.96 8.10 -31.35
N ILE A 195 -16.73 8.14 -30.26
CA ILE A 195 -16.42 9.01 -29.11
C ILE A 195 -15.41 8.31 -28.19
N LYS A 196 -14.16 8.77 -28.19
CA LYS A 196 -13.15 8.36 -27.22
C LYS A 196 -12.92 9.47 -26.20
N VAL A 197 -13.46 9.29 -25.00
CA VAL A 197 -13.13 10.17 -23.87
C VAL A 197 -11.75 9.77 -23.36
N LYS A 198 -10.71 10.57 -23.66
CA LYS A 198 -9.40 10.43 -23.02
C LYS A 198 -9.56 10.75 -21.54
N GLN A 199 -9.59 9.74 -20.69
CA GLN A 199 -9.35 9.96 -19.26
C GLN A 199 -7.92 10.48 -19.14
N GLY A 200 -7.77 11.72 -18.67
CA GLY A 200 -6.44 12.24 -18.34
C GLY A 200 -5.77 11.23 -17.41
N VAL A 201 -4.60 10.74 -17.79
CA VAL A 201 -3.78 9.91 -16.92
C VAL A 201 -3.40 10.81 -15.75
N ARG A 202 -4.09 10.66 -14.62
CA ARG A 202 -3.69 11.36 -13.40
C ARG A 202 -2.37 10.73 -12.96
N ILE A 203 -1.27 11.39 -13.29
CA ILE A 203 0.05 11.08 -12.74
C ILE A 203 -0.10 11.21 -11.23
N LYS A 204 0.18 10.11 -10.51
CA LYS A 204 0.10 10.11 -9.05
C LYS A 204 1.19 11.02 -8.51
N LYS A 205 0.85 11.83 -7.51
CA LYS A 205 1.79 12.73 -6.83
C LYS A 205 2.27 12.07 -5.54
N ASP A 206 3.36 12.55 -4.94
CA ASP A 206 3.86 11.98 -3.68
C ASP A 206 2.81 11.99 -2.55
N SER A 207 1.91 12.97 -2.54
CA SER A 207 0.78 13.04 -1.60
C SER A 207 -0.23 11.90 -1.74
N ASP A 208 -0.21 11.15 -2.86
CA ASP A 208 -0.99 9.94 -3.08
C ASP A 208 -0.42 8.70 -2.37
N PHE A 209 0.73 8.82 -1.68
CA PHE A 209 1.47 7.78 -0.95
C PHE A 209 1.78 8.22 0.49
N TYR A 210 1.93 7.26 1.40
CA TYR A 210 2.44 7.54 2.74
C TYR A 210 3.96 7.67 2.69
N THR A 211 4.49 8.57 3.51
CA THR A 211 5.92 8.61 3.82
C THR A 211 6.32 7.37 4.62
N LEU A 212 7.61 7.05 4.67
CA LEU A 212 8.12 5.93 5.47
C LEU A 212 7.78 6.10 6.96
N GLY A 213 7.89 7.32 7.50
CA GLY A 213 7.54 7.60 8.89
C GLY A 213 6.05 7.32 9.19
N GLU A 214 5.14 7.83 8.34
CA GLU A 214 3.70 7.55 8.46
C GLU A 214 3.40 6.05 8.36
N TRP A 215 4.03 5.35 7.40
CA TRP A 215 3.86 3.92 7.20
C TRP A 215 4.34 3.12 8.41
N SER A 216 5.53 3.43 8.94
CA SER A 216 6.09 2.80 10.14
C SER A 216 5.19 3.02 11.37
N CYS A 217 4.56 4.18 11.52
CA CYS A 217 3.59 4.39 12.59
C CYS A 217 2.40 3.42 12.50
N PHE A 218 1.88 3.14 11.30
CA PHE A 218 0.81 2.16 11.13
C PHE A 218 1.27 0.74 11.42
N VAL A 219 2.47 0.37 10.96
CA VAL A 219 3.06 -0.95 11.19
C VAL A 219 3.29 -1.19 12.69
N ASN A 220 3.99 -0.27 13.37
CA ASN A 220 4.28 -0.39 14.80
C ASN A 220 3.00 -0.44 15.64
N LEU A 221 1.98 0.34 15.25
CA LEU A 221 0.66 0.23 15.87
C LEU A 221 0.10 -1.18 15.68
N ALA A 222 0.07 -1.70 14.46
CA ALA A 222 -0.62 -2.94 14.12
C ALA A 222 0.03 -4.21 14.70
N ILE A 223 1.36 -4.24 14.82
CA ILE A 223 2.11 -5.43 15.28
C ILE A 223 2.25 -5.51 16.81
N ASP A 224 1.86 -4.47 17.55
CA ASP A 224 1.82 -4.46 19.01
C ASP A 224 0.67 -5.37 19.52
N ILE A 225 0.94 -6.67 19.57
CA ILE A 225 -0.07 -7.70 19.86
C ILE A 225 -0.66 -7.53 21.27
N ASP A 226 0.17 -7.18 22.26
CA ASP A 226 -0.24 -7.06 23.66
C ASP A 226 -1.26 -5.93 23.83
N ARG A 227 -1.06 -4.82 23.12
CA ARG A 227 -2.03 -3.71 23.07
C ARG A 227 -3.39 -4.13 22.52
N HIS A 228 -3.42 -5.12 21.63
CA HIS A 228 -4.58 -5.43 20.80
C HIS A 228 -5.39 -6.65 21.27
N ILE A 229 -4.77 -7.67 21.86
CA ILE A 229 -5.42 -8.94 22.22
C ILE A 229 -6.65 -8.68 23.12
N GLN A 230 -6.43 -8.06 24.29
CA GLN A 230 -7.50 -7.84 25.27
C GLN A 230 -8.65 -6.98 24.69
N LYS A 231 -8.32 -5.91 23.97
CA LYS A 231 -9.31 -5.00 23.37
C LYS A 231 -10.13 -5.69 22.28
N SER A 232 -9.49 -6.53 21.46
CA SER A 232 -10.13 -7.27 20.37
C SER A 232 -11.03 -8.39 20.91
N MET A 233 -10.61 -9.08 21.96
CA MET A 233 -11.43 -10.12 22.60
C MET A 233 -12.68 -9.55 23.29
N ASN A 234 -12.61 -8.30 23.77
CA ASN A 234 -13.73 -7.64 24.43
C ASN A 234 -14.64 -6.86 23.47
N ASN A 235 -14.21 -6.60 22.23
CA ASN A 235 -14.97 -5.78 21.30
C ASN A 235 -14.80 -6.25 19.84
N VAL A 236 -15.89 -6.77 19.26
CA VAL A 236 -15.92 -7.25 17.88
C VAL A 236 -15.55 -6.17 16.85
N THR A 237 -15.98 -4.93 17.04
CA THR A 237 -15.64 -3.83 16.11
C THR A 237 -14.15 -3.51 16.17
N TYR A 238 -13.57 -3.54 17.36
CA TYR A 238 -12.12 -3.38 17.53
C TYR A 238 -11.36 -4.50 16.81
N ALA A 239 -11.76 -5.76 17.01
CA ALA A 239 -11.16 -6.91 16.32
C ALA A 239 -11.23 -6.76 14.79
N LYS A 240 -12.39 -6.34 14.26
CA LYS A 240 -12.55 -6.02 12.83
C LYS A 240 -11.59 -4.91 12.38
N CYS A 241 -11.47 -3.82 13.14
CA CYS A 241 -10.57 -2.71 12.81
C CYS A 241 -9.09 -3.15 12.79
N TRP A 242 -8.67 -3.94 13.78
CA TRP A 242 -7.28 -4.40 13.90
C TRP A 242 -6.89 -5.34 12.75
N LEU A 243 -7.68 -6.39 12.50
CA LEU A 243 -7.39 -7.29 11.36
C LEU A 243 -7.42 -6.53 10.04
N TYR A 244 -8.38 -5.61 9.86
CA TYR A 244 -8.47 -4.79 8.65
C TYR A 244 -7.22 -3.94 8.42
N LEU A 245 -6.65 -3.34 9.47
CA LEU A 245 -5.40 -2.60 9.38
C LEU A 245 -4.25 -3.54 8.96
N LEU A 246 -4.06 -4.66 9.67
CA LEU A 246 -3.02 -5.64 9.38
C LEU A 246 -3.07 -6.10 7.92
N LEU A 247 -4.25 -6.47 7.41
CA LEU A 247 -4.41 -6.93 6.03
C LEU A 247 -4.09 -5.82 5.01
N HIS A 248 -4.36 -4.54 5.29
CA HIS A 248 -3.95 -3.45 4.37
C HIS A 248 -2.45 -3.16 4.39
N LEU A 249 -1.75 -3.54 5.45
CA LEU A 249 -0.30 -3.35 5.57
C LEU A 249 0.48 -4.48 4.91
N CYS A 250 -0.09 -5.69 4.83
CA CYS A 250 0.59 -6.86 4.28
C CYS A 250 -0.03 -7.44 3.02
N LEU A 251 -1.26 -7.09 2.64
CA LEU A 251 -1.92 -7.53 1.41
C LEU A 251 -2.32 -6.32 0.57
N ALA A 252 -2.01 -6.37 -0.73
CA ALA A 252 -2.42 -5.33 -1.68
C ALA A 252 -3.89 -5.49 -2.15
N TRP A 253 -4.76 -5.96 -1.28
CA TRP A 253 -6.16 -6.24 -1.58
C TRP A 253 -7.01 -4.99 -1.49
N ARG A 254 -8.05 -4.92 -2.32
CA ARG A 254 -9.02 -3.82 -2.23
C ARG A 254 -9.82 -3.97 -0.94
N LYS A 255 -10.28 -2.85 -0.41
CA LYS A 255 -11.22 -2.79 0.72
C LYS A 255 -12.39 -3.78 0.58
N SER A 256 -13.00 -3.85 -0.60
CA SER A 256 -14.12 -4.78 -0.88
C SER A 256 -13.70 -6.25 -0.80
N ASP A 257 -12.49 -6.57 -1.26
CA ASP A 257 -11.96 -7.94 -1.27
C ASP A 257 -11.59 -8.42 0.15
N ILE A 258 -11.14 -7.51 1.03
CA ILE A 258 -10.90 -7.79 2.46
C ILE A 258 -12.22 -7.98 3.21
N ILE A 259 -13.18 -7.08 3.03
CA ILE A 259 -14.48 -7.16 3.75
C ILE A 259 -15.26 -8.41 3.34
N SER A 260 -15.09 -8.88 2.09
CA SER A 260 -15.73 -10.09 1.60
C SER A 260 -14.94 -11.37 1.87
N MET A 261 -14.07 -11.38 2.87
CA MET A 261 -13.34 -12.59 3.25
C MET A 261 -14.33 -13.64 3.79
N PRO A 262 -14.28 -14.90 3.29
CA PRO A 262 -15.21 -15.95 3.69
C PRO A 262 -15.06 -16.32 5.17
N ALA A 263 -16.05 -17.01 5.72
CA ALA A 263 -15.91 -17.67 7.02
C ALA A 263 -14.78 -18.71 6.99
N LEU A 264 -14.06 -18.87 8.10
CA LEU A 264 -12.91 -19.75 8.22
C LEU A 264 -13.25 -20.95 9.12
N ASP A 265 -14.30 -21.70 8.74
CA ASP A 265 -14.78 -22.87 9.49
C ASP A 265 -13.75 -24.01 9.53
N ASN A 266 -12.76 -23.99 8.64
CA ASN A 266 -11.66 -24.95 8.59
C ASN A 266 -10.59 -24.75 9.68
N LEU A 267 -10.61 -23.62 10.41
CA LEU A 267 -9.72 -23.42 11.53
C LEU A 267 -10.21 -24.23 12.73
N LEU A 268 -9.51 -25.30 13.07
CA LEU A 268 -9.87 -26.19 14.18
C LEU A 268 -9.26 -25.72 15.49
N ASP A 269 -9.95 -26.01 16.59
CA ASP A 269 -9.53 -25.75 17.97
C ASP A 269 -9.11 -24.30 18.25
N ILE A 270 -9.70 -23.33 17.54
CA ILE A 270 -9.37 -21.91 17.77
C ILE A 270 -9.97 -21.39 19.07
N GLU A 271 -11.00 -22.06 19.59
CA GLU A 271 -11.69 -21.72 20.84
C GLU A 271 -10.78 -21.85 22.07
N LYS A 272 -9.70 -22.64 21.98
CA LYS A 272 -8.71 -22.78 23.06
C LYS A 272 -7.92 -21.49 23.32
N TYR A 273 -7.85 -20.59 22.33
CA TYR A 273 -7.12 -19.33 22.42
C TYR A 273 -8.03 -18.27 23.05
N ASP A 274 -8.20 -18.32 24.36
CA ASP A 274 -8.86 -17.28 25.14
C ASP A 274 -7.84 -16.32 25.77
N LEU A 275 -8.34 -15.30 26.49
CA LEU A 275 -7.47 -14.27 27.08
C LEU A 275 -6.48 -14.91 28.07
N LYS A 276 -6.95 -15.87 28.87
CA LYS A 276 -6.13 -16.58 29.85
C LYS A 276 -5.01 -17.36 29.16
N TRP A 277 -5.31 -18.02 28.04
CA TRP A 277 -4.31 -18.71 27.25
C TRP A 277 -3.20 -17.78 26.78
N PHE A 278 -3.53 -16.59 26.26
CA PHE A 278 -2.54 -15.59 25.82
C PHE A 278 -1.75 -14.95 26.97
N GLU A 279 -2.31 -14.90 28.18
CA GLU A 279 -1.60 -14.45 29.38
C GLU A 279 -0.59 -15.52 29.88
N GLU A 280 -0.91 -16.79 29.73
CA GLU A 280 -0.13 -17.91 30.26
C GLU A 280 0.82 -18.55 29.25
N ASN A 281 0.66 -18.28 27.95
CA ASN A 281 1.39 -18.95 26.86
C ASN A 281 1.85 -17.98 25.78
N SER A 282 2.95 -18.33 25.09
CA SER A 282 3.42 -17.59 23.92
C SER A 282 2.87 -18.19 22.61
N PHE A 283 2.41 -17.33 21.70
CA PHE A 283 1.95 -17.73 20.37
C PHE A 283 3.13 -17.78 19.40
N HIS A 284 3.49 -18.97 18.90
CA HIS A 284 4.72 -19.16 18.14
C HIS A 284 4.49 -19.17 16.62
N MET A 285 5.57 -19.02 15.86
CA MET A 285 5.54 -19.02 14.39
C MET A 285 4.94 -20.32 13.80
N LYS A 286 5.07 -21.46 14.49
CA LYS A 286 4.44 -22.74 14.09
C LYS A 286 2.92 -22.63 14.07
N ASP A 287 2.33 -22.06 15.12
CA ASP A 287 0.88 -21.83 15.22
C ASP A 287 0.43 -20.80 14.19
N ALA A 288 1.21 -19.73 14.01
CA ALA A 288 0.94 -18.72 13.00
C ALA A 288 0.91 -19.31 11.58
N ASN A 289 1.91 -20.13 11.22
CA ASN A 289 1.97 -20.80 9.92
C ASN A 289 0.75 -21.73 9.69
N TYR A 290 0.28 -22.42 10.73
CA TYR A 290 -0.94 -23.23 10.65
C TYR A 290 -2.17 -22.36 10.32
N ILE A 291 -2.38 -21.26 11.04
CA ILE A 291 -3.52 -20.35 10.80
C ILE A 291 -3.45 -19.73 9.41
N ILE A 292 -2.29 -19.20 9.01
CA ILE A 292 -2.10 -18.57 7.70
C ILE A 292 -2.31 -19.57 6.56
N SER A 293 -1.75 -20.78 6.65
CA SER A 293 -1.87 -21.79 5.59
C SER A 293 -3.33 -22.24 5.41
N ASN A 294 -4.05 -22.46 6.51
CA ASN A 294 -5.46 -22.82 6.47
C ASN A 294 -6.33 -21.67 5.95
N THR A 295 -6.00 -20.43 6.32
CA THR A 295 -6.68 -19.25 5.78
C THR A 295 -6.46 -19.14 4.28
N LYS A 296 -5.20 -19.31 3.82
CA LYS A 296 -4.83 -19.29 2.40
C LYS A 296 -5.65 -20.28 1.59
N LEU A 297 -5.71 -21.55 2.03
CA LEU A 297 -6.48 -22.60 1.37
C LEU A 297 -7.93 -22.22 1.09
N TYR A 298 -8.58 -21.51 2.01
CA TYR A 298 -9.97 -21.08 1.84
C TYR A 298 -10.10 -19.82 1.01
N VAL A 299 -9.29 -18.79 1.28
CA VAL A 299 -9.50 -17.48 0.64
C VAL A 299 -9.07 -17.49 -0.83
N GLU A 300 -8.05 -18.28 -1.19
CA GLU A 300 -7.57 -18.37 -2.59
C GLU A 300 -8.52 -19.16 -3.49
N GLN A 301 -9.47 -19.93 -2.94
CA GLN A 301 -10.56 -20.55 -3.72
C GLN A 301 -11.54 -19.50 -4.28
N TYR A 302 -11.55 -18.28 -3.73
CA TYR A 302 -12.45 -17.21 -4.15
C TYR A 302 -11.78 -16.24 -5.13
N GLN A 303 -12.56 -15.81 -6.12
CA GLN A 303 -12.12 -14.82 -7.11
C GLN A 303 -12.29 -13.38 -6.60
N THR A 304 -11.41 -12.48 -7.05
CA THR A 304 -11.51 -11.03 -6.84
C THR A 304 -12.78 -10.44 -7.45
N GLN A 305 -13.49 -9.58 -6.71
CA GLN A 305 -14.84 -9.12 -7.13
C GLN A 305 -14.84 -8.33 -8.45
N LYS A 306 -13.75 -7.60 -8.74
CA LYS A 306 -13.66 -6.73 -9.92
C LYS A 306 -13.04 -7.44 -11.13
N THR A 307 -12.20 -8.44 -10.91
CA THR A 307 -11.26 -8.95 -11.92
C THR A 307 -11.37 -10.45 -12.16
N GLY A 308 -12.05 -11.21 -11.30
CA GLY A 308 -12.28 -12.64 -11.50
C GLY A 308 -11.00 -13.50 -11.42
N ALA A 309 -9.89 -12.96 -10.90
CA ALA A 309 -8.66 -13.71 -10.67
C ALA A 309 -8.63 -14.28 -9.25
N TYR A 310 -7.93 -15.39 -9.05
CA TYR A 310 -7.71 -15.99 -7.72
C TYR A 310 -7.00 -15.00 -6.81
N LYS A 311 -7.49 -14.88 -5.58
CA LYS A 311 -6.84 -14.07 -4.55
C LYS A 311 -5.50 -14.72 -4.17
N HIS A 312 -4.46 -13.92 -3.93
CA HIS A 312 -3.20 -14.40 -3.37
C HIS A 312 -3.06 -13.92 -1.92
N PHE A 313 -3.07 -14.84 -0.96
CA PHE A 313 -2.99 -14.58 0.48
C PHE A 313 -1.58 -14.90 0.98
N ASN A 314 -0.65 -14.00 0.68
CA ASN A 314 0.75 -14.11 1.10
C ASN A 314 1.04 -13.08 2.19
N VAL A 315 1.28 -13.58 3.41
CA VAL A 315 1.57 -12.75 4.59
C VAL A 315 3.07 -12.84 4.91
N PRO A 316 3.78 -11.70 5.00
CA PRO A 316 5.19 -11.65 5.40
C PRO A 316 5.42 -12.26 6.78
N ASP A 317 6.59 -12.86 7.01
CA ASP A 317 6.96 -13.45 8.30
C ASP A 317 6.75 -12.49 9.49
N SER A 318 7.12 -11.22 9.34
CA SER A 318 6.93 -10.20 10.38
C SER A 318 5.47 -9.91 10.74
N PHE A 319 4.52 -10.28 9.87
CA PHE A 319 3.08 -10.11 10.08
C PHE A 319 2.35 -11.41 10.43
N LYS A 320 2.99 -12.58 10.31
CA LYS A 320 2.31 -13.88 10.48
C LYS A 320 1.68 -14.02 11.86
N ILE A 321 2.42 -13.73 12.93
CA ILE A 321 1.92 -13.80 14.31
C ILE A 321 0.73 -12.84 14.54
N PRO A 322 0.86 -11.51 14.33
CA PRO A 322 -0.23 -10.58 14.61
C PRO A 322 -1.46 -10.84 13.71
N VAL A 323 -1.27 -11.17 12.44
CA VAL A 323 -2.38 -11.54 11.53
C VAL A 323 -3.10 -12.80 12.01
N SER A 324 -2.36 -13.82 12.45
CA SER A 324 -2.95 -15.08 12.91
C SER A 324 -3.79 -14.88 14.17
N ILE A 325 -3.27 -14.14 15.14
CA ILE A 325 -4.00 -13.82 16.39
C ILE A 325 -5.27 -13.03 16.07
N ALA A 326 -5.17 -12.01 15.20
CA ALA A 326 -6.32 -11.20 14.81
C ALA A 326 -7.38 -12.03 14.04
N ILE A 327 -6.96 -12.98 13.18
CA ILE A 327 -7.85 -13.93 12.50
C ILE A 327 -8.57 -14.82 13.52
N ILE A 328 -7.83 -15.42 14.47
CA ILE A 328 -8.39 -16.28 15.52
C ILE A 328 -9.50 -15.54 16.27
N ILE A 329 -9.19 -14.35 16.79
CA ILE A 329 -10.13 -13.57 17.60
C ILE A 329 -11.37 -13.19 16.79
N LEU A 330 -11.20 -12.76 15.53
CA LEU A 330 -12.33 -12.36 14.72
C LEU A 330 -13.19 -13.56 14.26
N GLU A 331 -12.58 -14.70 13.95
CA GLU A 331 -13.31 -15.91 13.61
C GLU A 331 -14.09 -16.46 14.81
N GLN A 332 -13.54 -16.40 16.03
CA GLN A 332 -14.29 -16.69 17.25
C GLN A 332 -15.52 -15.80 17.40
N TRP A 333 -15.37 -14.48 17.17
CA TRP A 333 -16.51 -13.55 17.17
C TRP A 333 -17.55 -13.91 16.10
N ARG A 334 -17.08 -14.21 14.88
CA ARG A 334 -17.96 -14.61 13.78
C ARG A 334 -18.78 -15.84 14.14
N ARG A 335 -18.16 -16.87 14.74
CA ARG A 335 -18.83 -18.09 15.23
C ARG A 335 -19.89 -17.76 16.29
N ARG A 336 -19.52 -16.99 17.32
CA ARG A 336 -20.43 -16.57 18.41
C ARG A 336 -21.66 -15.79 17.89
N LEU A 337 -21.46 -14.97 16.86
CA LEU A 337 -22.51 -14.14 16.25
C LEU A 337 -23.19 -14.80 15.05
N SER A 338 -22.77 -16.03 14.67
CA SER A 338 -23.27 -16.77 13.52
C SER A 338 -23.27 -15.96 12.20
N GLN A 339 -22.20 -15.20 11.93
CA GLN A 339 -22.09 -14.39 10.71
C GLN A 339 -21.61 -15.24 9.51
N GLU A 340 -22.17 -14.97 8.32
CA GLU A 340 -21.85 -15.68 7.06
C GLU A 340 -20.44 -15.41 6.53
N SER A 341 -19.83 -14.28 6.88
CA SER A 341 -18.49 -13.87 6.45
C SER A 341 -17.67 -13.41 7.65
N LEU A 342 -16.33 -13.48 7.55
CA LEU A 342 -15.42 -13.17 8.65
C LEU A 342 -15.66 -11.77 9.26
N PHE A 343 -15.93 -10.77 8.41
CA PHE A 343 -16.19 -9.40 8.84
C PHE A 343 -17.68 -9.06 9.03
N GLY A 344 -18.61 -9.94 8.65
CA GLY A 344 -20.05 -9.67 8.64
C GLY A 344 -20.46 -8.53 7.69
N LYS A 345 -21.69 -8.01 7.88
CA LYS A 345 -22.31 -6.97 7.04
C LYS A 345 -22.18 -5.54 7.61
N ASP A 346 -21.46 -5.37 8.72
CA ASP A 346 -21.37 -4.10 9.45
C ASP A 346 -20.41 -3.09 8.81
N ASN A 347 -20.73 -1.80 8.94
CA ASN A 347 -19.94 -0.73 8.33
C ASN A 347 -18.84 -0.18 9.27
N PHE A 348 -17.81 -0.99 9.54
CA PHE A 348 -16.70 -0.64 10.45
C PHE A 348 -15.49 0.03 9.75
N SER A 349 -15.46 0.00 8.42
CA SER A 349 -14.27 0.30 7.60
C SER A 349 -14.12 1.79 7.22
N SER A 350 -14.74 2.69 7.99
CA SER A 350 -14.60 4.13 7.80
C SER A 350 -13.43 4.67 8.62
N THR A 351 -12.74 5.70 8.12
CA THR A 351 -11.62 6.33 8.84
C THR A 351 -12.05 6.78 10.24
N GLN A 352 -13.24 7.35 10.40
CA GLN A 352 -13.75 7.75 11.71
C GLN A 352 -13.83 6.59 12.70
N VAL A 353 -14.34 5.43 12.27
CA VAL A 353 -14.43 4.25 13.13
C VAL A 353 -13.03 3.74 13.46
N LEU A 354 -12.12 3.66 12.48
CA LEU A 354 -10.73 3.27 12.72
C LEU A 354 -10.05 4.20 13.74
N THR A 355 -10.26 5.51 13.66
CA THR A 355 -9.75 6.49 14.64
C THR A 355 -10.33 6.28 16.03
N ASN A 356 -11.66 6.06 16.13
CA ASN A 356 -12.32 5.87 17.41
C ASN A 356 -11.81 4.63 18.16
N TYR A 357 -11.49 3.55 17.44
CA TYR A 357 -11.08 2.29 18.06
C TYR A 357 -9.56 2.13 18.17
N LEU A 358 -8.78 2.47 17.14
CA LEU A 358 -7.32 2.25 17.13
C LEU A 358 -6.51 3.50 17.55
N GLY A 359 -7.13 4.68 17.56
CA GLY A 359 -6.54 5.94 18.03
C GLY A 359 -6.26 6.96 16.91
N GLU A 360 -5.78 8.14 17.30
CA GLU A 360 -5.59 9.31 16.41
C GLU A 360 -4.63 9.05 15.23
N THR A 361 -3.70 8.10 15.34
CA THR A 361 -2.84 7.66 14.22
C THR A 361 -3.67 7.30 12.99
N MET A 362 -4.88 6.74 13.16
CA MET A 362 -5.74 6.33 12.05
C MET A 362 -6.50 7.46 11.36
N ARG A 363 -6.44 8.71 11.86
CA ARG A 363 -7.16 9.86 11.27
C ARG A 363 -6.83 10.07 9.79
N GLN A 364 -5.61 9.72 9.37
CA GLN A 364 -5.15 9.86 7.99
C GLN A 364 -5.15 8.54 7.20
N PHE A 365 -5.66 7.46 7.80
CA PHE A 365 -5.66 6.15 7.16
C PHE A 365 -6.67 6.07 6.01
N SER A 366 -6.20 5.58 4.87
CA SER A 366 -6.97 5.34 3.65
C SER A 366 -6.47 4.07 2.98
N SER A 367 -7.37 3.12 2.78
CA SER A 367 -7.08 1.86 2.09
C SER A 367 -6.50 2.04 0.68
N ILE A 368 -6.88 3.11 -0.04
CA ILE A 368 -6.34 3.39 -1.37
C ILE A 368 -4.89 3.85 -1.26
N LYS A 369 -4.59 4.74 -0.30
CA LYS A 369 -3.25 5.26 -0.05
C LYS A 369 -2.33 4.16 0.48
N ALA A 370 -2.83 3.30 1.36
CA ALA A 370 -2.10 2.16 1.90
C ALA A 370 -1.72 1.16 0.80
N ASN A 371 -2.68 0.75 -0.02
CA ASN A 371 -2.43 -0.10 -1.17
C ASN A 371 -1.40 0.50 -2.14
N ARG A 372 -1.48 1.80 -2.44
CA ARG A 372 -0.51 2.47 -3.31
C ARG A 372 0.88 2.47 -2.71
N THR A 373 0.99 2.72 -1.42
CA THR A 373 2.25 2.75 -0.68
C THR A 373 2.90 1.36 -0.69
N LEU A 374 2.17 0.32 -0.25
CA LEU A 374 2.68 -1.06 -0.24
C LEU A 374 3.19 -1.50 -1.62
N LEU A 375 2.43 -1.24 -2.69
CA LEU A 375 2.83 -1.62 -4.04
C LEU A 375 4.04 -0.83 -4.54
N SER A 376 4.16 0.44 -4.17
CA SER A 376 5.34 1.24 -4.52
C SER A 376 6.58 0.74 -3.79
N LEU A 377 6.44 0.32 -2.53
CA LEU A 377 7.53 -0.22 -1.73
C LEU A 377 8.03 -1.54 -2.31
N VAL A 378 7.11 -2.42 -2.71
CA VAL A 378 7.46 -3.69 -3.36
C VAL A 378 8.08 -3.46 -4.74
N ASP A 379 7.54 -2.53 -5.54
CA ASP A 379 8.13 -2.18 -6.85
C ASP A 379 9.57 -1.62 -6.66
N ASN A 380 9.81 -0.77 -5.66
CA ASN A 380 11.16 -0.25 -5.36
C ASN A 380 12.14 -1.38 -4.95
N LEU A 381 11.72 -2.24 -4.02
CA LEU A 381 12.51 -3.41 -3.59
C LEU A 381 12.86 -4.32 -4.78
N SER A 382 11.94 -4.54 -5.71
CA SER A 382 12.19 -5.38 -6.89
C SER A 382 13.21 -4.79 -7.88
N GLY A 383 13.33 -3.45 -7.93
CA GLY A 383 14.32 -2.77 -8.77
C GLY A 383 15.74 -2.84 -8.19
N GLU A 384 15.87 -2.84 -6.86
CA GLU A 384 17.15 -2.84 -6.13
C GLU A 384 17.82 -4.23 -6.06
N THR A 385 17.04 -5.31 -6.09
CA THR A 385 17.53 -6.70 -5.96
C THR A 385 18.15 -7.27 -7.25
N GLY A 386 18.39 -6.45 -8.27
CA GLY A 386 18.97 -6.91 -9.54
C GLY A 386 18.07 -7.85 -10.35
N THR A 387 16.82 -8.06 -9.91
CA THR A 387 15.72 -8.71 -10.65
C THR A 387 15.24 -7.85 -11.82
N ALA A 388 16.10 -6.95 -12.32
CA ALA A 388 15.84 -5.96 -13.34
C ALA A 388 15.71 -6.56 -14.76
N ASN A 389 15.52 -7.88 -14.88
CA ASN A 389 15.03 -8.50 -16.11
C ASN A 389 13.57 -9.00 -16.01
N SER A 390 12.90 -8.91 -14.86
CA SER A 390 11.50 -9.33 -14.76
C SER A 390 10.59 -8.13 -14.94
N TYR A 391 10.19 -7.87 -16.19
CA TYR A 391 9.15 -6.92 -16.58
C TYR A 391 7.77 -7.20 -15.89
N ILE A 392 7.67 -8.19 -14.97
CA ILE A 392 6.49 -8.49 -14.16
C ILE A 392 6.58 -7.61 -12.93
N ARG A 393 5.72 -6.59 -12.91
CA ARG A 393 5.41 -5.89 -11.67
C ARG A 393 4.87 -6.90 -10.66
N VAL A 394 5.67 -7.31 -9.68
CA VAL A 394 5.25 -8.13 -8.52
C VAL A 394 3.97 -7.53 -7.88
N SER A 395 3.84 -6.21 -7.93
CA SER A 395 2.63 -5.46 -7.57
C SER A 395 1.35 -5.86 -8.35
N THR A 396 1.46 -6.37 -9.57
CA THR A 396 0.32 -6.88 -10.36
C THR A 396 -0.12 -8.26 -9.87
N TYR A 397 0.85 -9.13 -9.55
CA TYR A 397 0.62 -10.44 -8.94
C TYR A 397 -0.03 -10.28 -7.55
N MET A 398 0.52 -9.43 -6.69
CA MET A 398 -0.06 -9.12 -5.37
C MET A 398 -1.49 -8.58 -5.41
N ARG A 399 -1.91 -8.00 -6.54
CA ARG A 399 -3.27 -7.47 -6.74
C ARG A 399 -4.25 -8.47 -7.33
N SER A 400 -3.83 -9.68 -7.68
CA SER A 400 -4.70 -10.70 -8.27
C SER A 400 -5.48 -10.16 -9.49
N HIS A 401 -4.77 -9.54 -10.43
CA HIS A 401 -5.34 -9.04 -11.68
C HIS A 401 -5.26 -10.10 -12.78
N LYS A 402 -6.39 -10.48 -13.40
CA LYS A 402 -6.39 -11.16 -14.70
C LYS A 402 -5.98 -10.16 -15.78
N ALA A 403 -4.94 -10.47 -16.53
CA ALA A 403 -4.64 -9.76 -17.78
C ALA A 403 -5.71 -10.10 -18.82
N ASN A 404 -6.77 -9.29 -18.92
CA ASN A 404 -7.75 -9.44 -19.98
C ASN A 404 -7.20 -8.84 -21.28
N TYR A 405 -6.94 -9.72 -22.26
CA TYR A 405 -6.30 -9.45 -23.55
C TYR A 405 -6.96 -8.33 -24.40
N TYR A 406 -8.23 -7.99 -24.16
CA TYR A 406 -9.02 -7.16 -25.09
C TYR A 406 -9.51 -5.80 -24.57
N ASN A 407 -9.23 -5.38 -23.32
CA ASN A 407 -9.68 -4.07 -22.81
C ASN A 407 -8.65 -3.44 -21.85
N MET A 408 -7.46 -3.15 -22.38
CA MET A 408 -6.34 -2.56 -21.64
C MET A 408 -6.39 -1.03 -21.66
N SER A 409 -6.38 -0.41 -20.48
CA SER A 409 -6.00 0.99 -20.30
C SER A 409 -4.47 1.12 -20.29
N ASP A 410 -3.96 2.02 -21.13
CA ASP A 410 -2.56 2.31 -21.52
C ASP A 410 -1.55 2.71 -20.40
N THR A 411 -1.50 2.03 -19.26
CA THR A 411 -0.37 2.22 -18.30
C THR A 411 0.21 0.93 -17.73
N THR A 412 0.01 -0.19 -18.40
CA THR A 412 0.65 -1.46 -17.99
C THR A 412 1.03 -2.21 -19.27
N SER A 413 2.14 -1.79 -19.89
CA SER A 413 2.80 -2.50 -20.99
C SER A 413 3.07 -3.94 -20.52
N ILE A 414 2.44 -4.96 -21.12
CA ILE A 414 2.83 -5.63 -22.38
C ILE A 414 3.99 -6.62 -22.11
N TYR A 415 3.70 -7.90 -22.36
CA TYR A 415 4.46 -9.14 -22.14
C TYR A 415 4.52 -9.61 -20.68
N LEU A 416 4.32 -10.93 -20.43
CA LEU A 416 5.03 -11.76 -19.42
C LEU A 416 4.22 -12.81 -18.68
N HIS A 417 2.91 -12.85 -18.79
CA HIS A 417 2.18 -13.99 -18.23
C HIS A 417 2.57 -15.34 -18.89
N SER A 418 3.44 -15.31 -19.91
CA SER A 418 3.91 -16.45 -20.70
C SER A 418 5.31 -16.97 -20.36
N MET A 419 6.05 -16.40 -19.39
CA MET A 419 7.44 -16.85 -19.10
C MET A 419 7.68 -17.40 -17.69
N TYR A 420 6.79 -17.16 -16.73
CA TYR A 420 6.92 -17.67 -15.36
C TYR A 420 5.62 -18.32 -14.91
N SER A 421 5.74 -19.44 -14.21
CA SER A 421 4.64 -20.12 -13.53
C SER A 421 4.16 -19.34 -12.30
N ASP A 422 2.91 -19.57 -11.88
CA ASP A 422 2.36 -18.97 -10.65
C ASP A 422 3.20 -19.30 -9.41
N THR A 423 3.90 -20.44 -9.42
CA THR A 423 4.83 -20.88 -8.36
C THR A 423 6.05 -19.96 -8.27
N GLU A 424 6.69 -19.63 -9.40
CA GLU A 424 7.89 -18.78 -9.43
C GLU A 424 7.56 -17.34 -8.99
N LEU A 425 6.38 -16.83 -9.35
CA LEU A 425 5.91 -15.51 -8.90
C LEU A 425 5.56 -15.48 -7.41
N ASN A 426 5.02 -16.59 -6.89
CA ASN A 426 4.75 -16.75 -5.47
C ASN A 426 6.06 -16.75 -4.66
N GLU A 427 7.08 -17.49 -5.12
CA GLU A 427 8.39 -17.56 -4.48
C GLU A 427 9.11 -16.21 -4.46
N ALA A 428 9.11 -15.48 -5.58
CA ALA A 428 9.70 -14.13 -5.65
C ALA A 428 8.99 -13.14 -4.70
N THR A 429 7.67 -13.24 -4.58
CA THR A 429 6.88 -12.39 -3.68
C THR A 429 7.19 -12.71 -2.21
N LEU A 430 7.31 -13.98 -1.85
CA LEU A 430 7.70 -14.42 -0.50
C LEU A 430 9.10 -13.92 -0.13
N GLN A 431 10.08 -14.08 -1.04
CA GLN A 431 11.44 -13.60 -0.81
C GLN A 431 11.49 -12.07 -0.60
N LEU A 432 10.73 -11.28 -1.36
CA LEU A 432 10.65 -9.83 -1.18
C LEU A 432 10.03 -9.44 0.17
N TYR A 433 9.05 -10.21 0.65
CA TYR A 433 8.44 -9.99 1.96
C TYR A 433 9.38 -10.33 3.12
N ASP A 434 10.13 -11.43 3.02
CA ASP A 434 11.07 -11.86 4.04
C ASP A 434 12.27 -10.88 4.11
N ARG A 435 12.70 -10.35 2.96
CA ARG A 435 13.68 -9.25 2.87
C ARG A 435 13.21 -7.95 3.52
N GLY A 436 11.92 -7.64 3.57
CA GLY A 436 11.32 -6.52 4.32
C GLY A 436 11.88 -5.11 4.06
N MET A 437 11.28 -4.11 4.71
CA MET A 437 11.50 -2.67 4.45
C MET A 437 12.91 -2.12 4.71
N PHE A 438 13.77 -2.90 5.39
CA PHE A 438 15.18 -2.56 5.63
C PHE A 438 16.14 -3.56 4.97
N GLY A 439 15.63 -4.56 4.26
CA GLY A 439 16.44 -5.60 3.60
C GLY A 439 17.46 -5.05 2.63
N TRP A 440 17.19 -3.90 2.01
CA TRP A 440 18.10 -3.22 1.10
C TRP A 440 19.41 -2.78 1.78
N LEU A 441 19.38 -2.43 3.06
CA LEU A 441 20.57 -2.02 3.82
C LEU A 441 21.44 -3.24 4.16
N TYR A 442 20.79 -4.35 4.53
CA TYR A 442 21.44 -5.65 4.71
C TYR A 442 21.98 -6.23 3.39
N ASP A 443 21.21 -6.10 2.31
CA ASP A 443 21.57 -6.51 0.94
C ASP A 443 22.76 -5.70 0.41
N SER A 444 22.79 -4.39 0.69
CA SER A 444 23.89 -3.50 0.33
C SER A 444 25.17 -3.83 1.11
N LEU A 445 25.06 -4.18 2.40
CA LEU A 445 26.20 -4.64 3.19
C LEU A 445 26.71 -6.02 2.75
N LEU A 446 25.82 -6.95 2.37
CA LEU A 446 26.23 -8.23 1.76
C LEU A 446 26.95 -8.01 0.43
N LYS A 447 26.41 -7.14 -0.43
CA LYS A 447 27.03 -6.75 -1.70
C LYS A 447 28.37 -6.02 -1.54
N MET A 448 28.57 -5.33 -0.41
CA MET A 448 29.85 -4.71 -0.05
C MET A 448 30.84 -5.71 0.59
N ALA A 449 30.35 -6.79 1.18
CA ALA A 449 31.14 -7.80 1.89
C ALA A 449 31.53 -9.01 1.02
N GLU A 450 30.82 -9.26 -0.08
CA GLU A 450 31.06 -10.40 -0.98
C GLU A 450 31.21 -9.96 -2.44
N ASP A 451 32.18 -10.56 -3.15
CA ASP A 451 32.44 -10.34 -4.58
C ASP A 451 31.80 -11.41 -5.50
N GLU A 452 31.13 -12.45 -4.93
CA GLU A 452 30.52 -13.55 -5.70
C GLU A 452 28.97 -13.58 -5.67
N LYS A 453 28.41 -14.18 -6.74
CA LYS A 453 26.96 -14.35 -6.96
C LYS A 453 26.36 -15.41 -6.04
N ILE A 454 26.02 -15.03 -4.80
CA ILE A 454 25.10 -15.80 -3.95
C ILE A 454 23.74 -15.95 -4.66
N SER A 455 23.08 -17.11 -4.54
CA SER A 455 21.72 -17.27 -5.05
C SER A 455 20.73 -16.35 -4.33
N GLN A 456 19.67 -15.88 -5.03
CA GLN A 456 18.68 -14.97 -4.43
C GLN A 456 18.02 -15.52 -3.16
N LYS A 457 17.90 -16.85 -3.05
CA LYS A 457 17.32 -17.52 -1.89
C LYS A 457 18.28 -17.48 -0.70
N GLU A 458 19.53 -17.90 -0.87
CA GLU A 458 20.56 -17.85 0.19
C GLU A 458 20.80 -16.42 0.68
N GLN A 459 20.79 -15.45 -0.25
CA GLN A 459 20.90 -14.04 0.10
C GLN A 459 19.72 -13.54 0.93
N THR A 460 18.49 -14.02 0.62
CA THR A 460 17.29 -13.71 1.42
C THR A 460 17.39 -14.30 2.81
N ASP A 461 17.82 -15.56 2.93
CA ASP A 461 17.96 -16.26 4.20
C ASP A 461 19.02 -15.57 5.09
N LEU A 462 20.13 -15.12 4.51
CA LEU A 462 21.15 -14.31 5.20
C LEU A 462 20.60 -12.97 5.68
N ILE A 463 19.79 -12.28 4.87
CA ILE A 463 19.13 -11.02 5.26
C ILE A 463 18.17 -11.23 6.43
N VAL A 464 17.35 -12.29 6.37
CA VAL A 464 16.42 -12.65 7.46
C VAL A 464 17.18 -12.98 8.73
N TYR A 465 18.28 -13.72 8.63
CA TYR A 465 19.13 -14.06 9.76
C TYR A 465 19.80 -12.82 10.37
N MET A 466 20.35 -11.92 9.55
CA MET A 466 20.95 -10.67 10.06
C MET A 466 19.94 -9.77 10.77
N LYS A 467 18.70 -9.69 10.28
CA LYS A 467 17.64 -8.93 10.97
C LYS A 467 17.31 -9.46 12.36
N GLN A 468 17.46 -10.76 12.58
CA GLN A 468 17.22 -11.37 13.90
C GLN A 468 18.34 -11.05 14.90
N GLY A 469 19.53 -10.66 14.44
CA GLY A 469 20.70 -10.40 15.29
C GLY A 469 21.22 -8.95 15.29
N ILE A 470 20.82 -8.11 14.34
CA ILE A 470 21.34 -6.76 14.13
C ILE A 470 20.18 -5.79 13.91
N SER A 471 19.99 -4.84 14.84
CA SER A 471 19.00 -3.78 14.70
C SER A 471 19.41 -2.74 13.64
N ALA A 472 18.44 -2.06 13.04
CA ALA A 472 18.68 -1.13 11.93
C ALA A 472 19.56 0.07 12.35
N ASP A 473 19.44 0.56 13.58
CA ASP A 473 20.27 1.62 14.15
C ASP A 473 21.74 1.20 14.31
N ARG A 474 21.98 -0.05 14.72
CA ARG A 474 23.33 -0.61 14.82
C ARG A 474 23.93 -0.90 13.46
N LEU A 475 23.10 -1.23 12.48
CA LEU A 475 23.50 -1.39 11.08
C LEU A 475 23.90 -0.06 10.45
N GLU A 476 23.16 1.02 10.74
CA GLU A 476 23.54 2.38 10.33
C GLU A 476 24.89 2.77 10.94
N GLN A 477 25.11 2.53 12.24
CA GLN A 477 26.41 2.77 12.89
C GLN A 477 27.55 1.96 12.24
N LEU A 478 27.28 0.71 11.86
CA LEU A 478 28.25 -0.13 11.15
C LEU A 478 28.55 0.40 9.75
N SER A 479 27.53 0.87 9.03
CA SER A 479 27.67 1.48 7.71
C SER A 479 28.43 2.80 7.75
N GLU A 480 28.17 3.64 8.76
CA GLU A 480 28.91 4.88 9.02
C GLU A 480 30.39 4.56 9.29
N PHE A 481 30.67 3.51 10.06
CA PHE A 481 32.05 3.08 10.31
C PHE A 481 32.78 2.63 9.05
N LEU A 482 32.15 1.80 8.20
CA LEU A 482 32.72 1.38 6.92
C LEU A 482 32.95 2.58 6.00
N TYR A 483 32.02 3.54 6.00
CA TYR A 483 32.14 4.80 5.27
C TYR A 483 33.28 5.69 5.80
N GLN A 484 33.48 5.75 7.12
CA GLN A 484 34.63 6.46 7.70
C GLN A 484 35.97 5.79 7.33
N GLN A 485 36.00 4.46 7.19
CA GLN A 485 37.19 3.78 6.67
C GLN A 485 37.47 4.14 5.20
N SER A 486 36.44 4.20 4.35
CA SER A 486 36.62 4.60 2.95
C SER A 486 37.09 6.05 2.83
N ILE A 487 36.50 6.98 3.60
CA ILE A 487 36.97 8.38 3.69
C ILE A 487 38.44 8.45 4.12
N THR A 488 38.82 7.62 5.09
CA THR A 488 40.20 7.58 5.59
C THR A 488 41.17 7.09 4.51
N LYS A 489 40.83 6.02 3.77
CA LYS A 489 41.61 5.54 2.62
C LYS A 489 41.69 6.60 1.51
N GLU A 490 40.59 7.27 1.18
CA GLU A 490 40.54 8.35 0.20
C GLU A 490 41.42 9.55 0.60
N ARG A 491 41.45 9.91 1.89
CA ARG A 491 42.34 10.95 2.41
C ARG A 491 43.81 10.59 2.19
N VAL A 492 44.21 9.35 2.45
CA VAL A 492 45.58 8.88 2.23
C VAL A 492 45.94 8.89 0.74
N ILE A 493 45.02 8.47 -0.14
CA ILE A 493 45.20 8.57 -1.60
C ILE A 493 45.36 10.02 -2.03
N ASN A 494 44.51 10.93 -1.55
CA ASN A 494 44.60 12.36 -1.83
C ASN A 494 45.89 13.01 -1.31
N GLU A 495 46.47 12.49 -0.23
CA GLU A 495 47.80 12.89 0.24
C GLU A 495 48.91 12.38 -0.69
N ILE A 496 48.82 11.14 -1.17
CA ILE A 496 49.76 10.55 -2.13
C ILE A 496 49.71 11.30 -3.48
N LEU A 497 48.52 11.67 -3.95
CA LEU A 497 48.33 12.42 -5.21
C LEU A 497 48.94 13.83 -5.17
N LYS A 498 49.23 14.38 -3.97
CA LYS A 498 49.89 15.68 -3.80
C LYS A 498 51.42 15.60 -3.82
N LEU A 499 51.98 14.38 -3.76
CA LEU A 499 53.43 14.17 -3.85
C LEU A 499 53.92 14.36 -5.28
N SER A 500 55.15 14.83 -5.44
CA SER A 500 55.80 14.90 -6.74
C SER A 500 56.06 13.51 -7.32
N GLN A 501 56.20 13.40 -8.65
CA GLN A 501 56.49 12.11 -9.29
C GLN A 501 57.76 11.43 -8.76
N ASP A 502 58.76 12.21 -8.37
CA ASP A 502 60.03 11.66 -7.85
C ASP A 502 59.88 11.11 -6.42
N GLU A 503 59.05 11.74 -5.59
CA GLU A 503 58.68 11.22 -4.26
C GLU A 503 57.88 9.92 -4.37
N ILE A 504 56.91 9.86 -5.28
CA ILE A 504 56.13 8.65 -5.54
C ILE A 504 57.04 7.51 -6.02
N ARG A 505 57.95 7.77 -6.96
CA ARG A 505 58.94 6.77 -7.43
C ARG A 505 59.83 6.27 -6.31
N SER A 506 60.22 7.14 -5.37
CA SER A 506 61.01 6.76 -4.20
C SER A 506 60.22 5.83 -3.28
N ILE A 507 58.97 6.17 -2.97
CA ILE A 507 58.08 5.35 -2.13
C ILE A 507 57.85 3.98 -2.77
N VAL A 508 57.56 3.92 -4.08
CA VAL A 508 57.34 2.64 -4.79
C VAL A 508 58.59 1.76 -4.76
N LYS A 509 59.79 2.33 -4.96
CA LYS A 509 61.05 1.58 -4.84
C LYS A 509 61.23 1.01 -3.43
N LYS A 510 60.97 1.82 -2.41
CA LYS A 510 61.07 1.42 -1.00
C LYS A 510 60.00 0.43 -0.55
N LEU A 511 58.86 0.39 -1.22
CA LEU A 511 57.84 -0.64 -1.04
C LEU A 511 58.28 -1.97 -1.67
N ALA A 512 58.84 -1.90 -2.88
CA ALA A 512 59.28 -3.09 -3.62
C ALA A 512 60.49 -3.78 -2.96
N ASP A 513 61.40 -3.02 -2.33
CA ASP A 513 62.55 -3.58 -1.60
C ASP A 513 62.24 -3.90 -0.12
N GLY A 514 61.02 -3.62 0.36
CA GLY A 514 60.59 -3.87 1.73
C GLY A 514 61.19 -2.95 2.80
N SER A 515 61.84 -1.85 2.41
CA SER A 515 62.48 -0.92 3.34
C SER A 515 61.52 -0.01 4.11
N LEU A 516 60.26 0.14 3.68
CA LEU A 516 59.24 0.92 4.39
C LEU A 516 58.66 0.18 5.60
N ILE A 517 59.49 -0.10 6.60
CA ILE A 517 59.04 -0.80 7.81
C ILE A 517 58.16 0.09 8.69
N SER A 518 57.11 -0.50 9.27
CA SER A 518 56.35 0.13 10.35
C SER A 518 57.01 -0.14 11.71
N LYS A 519 56.40 0.31 12.81
CA LYS A 519 56.84 -0.05 14.18
C LYS A 519 56.43 -1.47 14.60
N GLN A 520 55.67 -2.17 13.75
CA GLN A 520 55.19 -3.52 13.97
C GLN A 520 55.76 -4.44 12.90
N ASP A 521 56.30 -5.57 13.34
CA ASP A 521 56.90 -6.58 12.45
C ASP A 521 55.88 -7.08 11.43
N GLY A 522 56.33 -7.22 10.18
CA GLY A 522 55.51 -7.71 9.07
C GLY A 522 54.48 -6.72 8.51
N VAL A 523 54.45 -5.46 8.96
CA VAL A 523 53.58 -4.41 8.44
C VAL A 523 54.42 -3.29 7.82
N LEU A 524 54.11 -2.88 6.58
CA LEU A 524 54.78 -1.76 5.90
C LEU A 524 54.06 -0.43 6.18
N CYS A 525 54.76 0.70 6.06
CA CYS A 525 54.23 2.03 6.35
C CYS A 525 54.60 3.06 5.27
N ILE A 526 53.59 3.74 4.70
CA ILE A 526 53.82 4.79 3.69
C ILE A 526 54.56 6.01 4.28
N ARG A 527 54.58 6.17 5.61
CA ARG A 527 55.18 7.30 6.34
C ARG A 527 56.22 6.87 7.38
N GLU A 528 57.22 6.08 6.95
CA GLU A 528 58.31 5.55 7.79
C GLU A 528 58.94 6.61 8.74
N ASN A 529 59.41 7.74 8.20
CA ASN A 529 60.20 8.74 8.95
C ASN A 529 59.41 9.94 9.49
N ASN A 530 58.09 9.97 9.31
CA ASN A 530 57.22 11.06 9.78
C ASN A 530 55.88 10.51 10.28
N CYS A 531 55.96 9.61 11.25
CA CYS A 531 54.79 8.96 11.82
C CYS A 531 53.90 9.99 12.54
N ARG A 532 52.66 10.11 12.09
CA ARG A 532 51.64 10.98 12.71
C ARG A 532 51.31 10.56 14.16
N TYR A 533 51.61 9.31 14.52
CA TYR A 533 51.31 8.73 15.83
C TYR A 533 52.59 8.20 16.50
N PRO A 534 53.46 9.06 17.05
CA PRO A 534 54.76 8.66 17.59
C PRO A 534 54.66 7.66 18.76
N VAL A 535 53.58 7.69 19.55
CA VAL A 535 53.39 6.84 20.74
C VAL A 535 52.71 5.50 20.45
N ARG A 536 51.99 5.38 19.33
CA ARG A 536 51.23 4.16 18.98
C ARG A 536 52.17 3.07 18.47
N THR A 537 52.00 1.84 18.98
CA THR A 537 52.75 0.63 18.59
C THR A 537 51.96 -0.34 17.71
N ASP A 538 50.63 -0.32 17.78
CA ASP A 538 49.73 -1.07 16.88
C ASP A 538 49.64 -0.36 15.53
N CYS A 539 50.60 -0.67 14.65
CA CYS A 539 50.66 -0.12 13.29
C CYS A 539 49.73 -0.83 12.32
N MET A 540 49.31 -2.07 12.60
CA MET A 540 48.39 -2.84 11.75
C MET A 540 47.03 -2.16 11.57
N ASN A 541 46.57 -1.40 12.57
CA ASN A 541 45.29 -0.68 12.53
C ASN A 541 45.45 0.83 12.18
N CYS A 542 46.57 1.21 11.57
CA CYS A 542 46.90 2.60 11.18
C CYS A 542 46.43 2.88 9.74
N GLU A 543 45.97 4.10 9.45
CA GLU A 543 45.56 4.47 8.08
C GLU A 543 46.70 4.45 7.05
N TYR A 544 47.96 4.53 7.52
CA TYR A 544 49.15 4.53 6.67
C TYR A 544 49.79 3.14 6.52
N SER A 545 49.18 2.09 7.07
CA SER A 545 49.72 0.74 7.00
C SER A 545 49.43 0.09 5.65
N ILE A 546 50.41 -0.64 5.14
CA ILE A 546 50.26 -1.56 4.02
C ILE A 546 50.45 -2.97 4.58
N PRO A 547 49.36 -3.76 4.71
CA PRO A 547 49.44 -5.16 5.09
C PRO A 547 50.25 -5.96 4.08
N THR A 548 51.05 -6.90 4.58
CA THR A 548 51.76 -7.89 3.77
C THR A 548 51.16 -9.28 3.99
N VAL A 549 51.57 -10.26 3.19
CA VAL A 549 51.20 -11.67 3.43
C VAL A 549 51.59 -12.13 4.85
N TYR A 550 52.72 -11.66 5.39
CA TYR A 550 53.15 -11.97 6.76
C TYR A 550 52.24 -11.34 7.83
N THR A 551 51.52 -10.26 7.49
CA THR A 551 50.51 -9.65 8.37
C THR A 551 49.33 -10.59 8.62
N LEU A 552 49.00 -11.48 7.68
CA LEU A 552 47.84 -12.39 7.79
C LEU A 552 47.91 -13.32 9.00
N LEU A 553 49.11 -13.84 9.32
CA LEU A 553 49.30 -14.69 10.51
C LEU A 553 49.00 -13.94 11.81
N SER A 554 49.44 -12.67 11.88
CA SER A 554 49.19 -11.82 13.05
C SER A 554 47.72 -11.39 13.14
N VAL A 555 47.08 -11.12 12.01
CA VAL A 555 45.65 -10.81 11.91
C VAL A 555 44.80 -11.99 12.38
N CYS A 556 45.10 -13.21 11.91
CA CYS A 556 44.39 -14.42 12.30
C CYS A 556 44.58 -14.73 13.79
N ALA A 557 45.79 -14.53 14.33
CA ALA A 557 46.06 -14.70 15.76
C ALA A 557 45.27 -13.69 16.62
N GLU A 558 45.21 -12.43 16.20
CA GLU A 558 44.43 -11.40 16.91
C GLU A 558 42.92 -11.64 16.82
N LEU A 559 42.38 -12.03 15.65
CA LEU A 559 40.97 -12.40 15.50
C LEU A 559 40.61 -13.57 16.43
N ASN A 560 41.43 -14.62 16.43
CA ASN A 560 41.23 -15.76 17.32
C ASN A 560 41.31 -15.36 18.80
N ASN A 561 42.16 -14.40 19.17
CA ASN A 561 42.20 -13.87 20.53
C ASN A 561 40.90 -13.13 20.87
N ILE A 562 40.36 -12.32 19.95
CA ILE A 562 39.07 -11.66 20.14
C ILE A 562 37.96 -12.69 20.33
N PHE A 563 37.89 -13.72 19.49
CA PHE A 563 36.87 -14.78 19.57
C PHE A 563 36.92 -15.57 20.88
N LYS A 564 38.11 -15.75 21.45
CA LYS A 564 38.33 -16.46 22.72
C LYS A 564 38.27 -15.56 23.95
N SER A 565 38.36 -14.24 23.78
CA SER A 565 38.38 -13.27 24.87
C SER A 565 37.01 -13.14 25.53
N LYS A 566 36.98 -12.85 26.84
CA LYS A 566 35.73 -12.54 27.53
C LYS A 566 35.18 -11.21 27.03
N VAL A 567 33.86 -11.16 26.81
CA VAL A 567 33.13 -9.93 26.45
C VAL A 567 33.45 -8.83 27.47
N PRO A 568 33.94 -7.66 27.02
CA PRO A 568 34.20 -6.54 27.92
C PRO A 568 32.94 -6.12 28.69
N SER A 569 33.07 -5.78 29.96
CA SER A 569 31.91 -5.31 30.76
C SER A 569 31.43 -3.94 30.30
N CYS A 570 32.36 -3.03 29.98
CA CYS A 570 32.10 -1.65 29.56
C CYS A 570 31.62 -1.55 28.09
N GLN A 571 30.57 -0.76 27.85
CA GLN A 571 30.02 -0.53 26.51
C GLN A 571 31.07 0.04 25.52
N TYR A 572 31.86 1.02 25.96
CA TYR A 572 32.92 1.60 25.12
C TYR A 572 33.99 0.57 24.73
N ASP A 573 34.32 -0.34 25.63
CA ASP A 573 35.27 -1.41 25.33
C ASP A 573 34.68 -2.45 24.38
N ARG A 574 33.39 -2.76 24.48
CA ARG A 574 32.71 -3.63 23.50
C ARG A 574 32.72 -3.02 22.10
N ILE A 575 32.36 -1.74 21.99
CA ILE A 575 32.41 -1.00 20.72
C ILE A 575 33.84 -0.98 20.17
N ARG A 576 34.84 -0.73 21.03
CA ARG A 576 36.25 -0.75 20.63
C ARG A 576 36.70 -2.13 20.13
N THR A 577 36.32 -3.20 20.83
CA THR A 577 36.64 -4.59 20.44
C THR A 577 35.95 -4.97 19.13
N MET A 578 34.69 -4.57 18.95
CA MET A 578 33.94 -4.76 17.71
C MET A 578 34.60 -4.03 16.53
N ASN A 579 34.99 -2.78 16.73
CA ASN A 579 35.71 -1.98 15.73
C ASN A 579 37.07 -2.61 15.36
N LYS A 580 37.78 -3.17 16.34
CA LYS A 580 39.04 -3.87 16.12
C LYS A 580 38.84 -5.14 15.29
N MET A 581 37.84 -5.95 15.63
CA MET A 581 37.48 -7.18 14.90
C MET A 581 37.16 -6.89 13.42
N LEU A 582 36.35 -5.87 13.15
CA LEU A 582 35.95 -5.51 11.79
C LEU A 582 37.12 -4.99 10.93
N ARG A 583 38.06 -4.24 11.52
CA ARG A 583 39.29 -3.82 10.83
C ARG A 583 40.16 -5.01 10.46
N LEU A 584 40.39 -5.92 11.39
CA LEU A 584 41.17 -7.13 11.14
C LEU A 584 40.53 -7.98 10.04
N TYR A 585 39.21 -8.15 10.08
CA TYR A 585 38.49 -8.86 9.03
C TYR A 585 38.60 -8.19 7.65
N SER A 586 38.60 -6.85 7.58
CA SER A 586 38.78 -6.13 6.32
C SER A 586 40.14 -6.41 5.66
N VAL A 587 41.19 -6.65 6.46
CA VAL A 587 42.52 -7.03 5.95
C VAL A 587 42.50 -8.45 5.37
N VAL A 588 41.77 -9.38 5.99
CA VAL A 588 41.57 -10.74 5.45
C VAL A 588 40.87 -10.66 4.09
N LYS A 589 39.81 -9.84 3.98
CA LYS A 589 39.09 -9.64 2.71
C LYS A 589 39.93 -8.97 1.63
N GLU A 590 40.77 -8.00 1.99
CA GLU A 590 41.70 -7.38 1.05
C GLU A 590 42.69 -8.41 0.48
N ALA A 591 43.17 -9.34 1.31
CA ALA A 591 44.03 -10.43 0.87
C ALA A 591 43.30 -11.51 0.06
N GLU A 592 42.04 -11.83 0.41
CA GLU A 592 41.18 -12.74 -0.37
C GLU A 592 40.98 -12.21 -1.80
N ASN A 593 40.71 -10.90 -1.95
CA ASN A 593 40.55 -10.27 -3.24
C ASN A 593 41.86 -10.23 -4.06
N ALA A 594 43.00 -10.13 -3.39
CA ALA A 594 44.31 -10.06 -4.05
C ALA A 594 44.88 -11.44 -4.44
N PHE A 595 44.61 -12.47 -3.63
CA PHE A 595 45.29 -13.78 -3.73
C PHE A 595 44.34 -14.98 -3.93
N GLY A 596 43.03 -14.77 -3.83
CA GLY A 596 42.00 -15.80 -3.98
C GLY A 596 41.60 -16.52 -2.69
N GLU A 597 40.39 -17.08 -2.67
CA GLU A 597 39.81 -17.76 -1.50
C GLU A 597 40.61 -18.99 -1.08
N GLU A 598 41.09 -19.81 -2.02
CA GLU A 598 41.92 -20.98 -1.74
C GLU A 598 43.20 -20.61 -0.97
N TYR A 599 43.78 -19.45 -1.27
CA TYR A 599 44.97 -18.96 -0.59
C TYR A 599 44.68 -18.60 0.87
N ILE A 600 43.55 -17.92 1.13
CA ILE A 600 43.15 -17.54 2.49
C ILE A 600 42.72 -18.75 3.33
N ASN A 601 42.04 -19.71 2.72
CA ASN A 601 41.66 -20.98 3.37
C ASN A 601 42.87 -21.78 3.87
N SER A 602 44.09 -21.53 3.36
CA SER A 602 45.32 -22.12 3.89
C SER A 602 45.78 -21.52 5.24
N TYR A 603 45.29 -20.33 5.59
CA TYR A 603 45.61 -19.63 6.85
C TYR A 603 44.46 -19.66 7.86
N ILE A 604 43.21 -19.61 7.40
CA ILE A 604 42.02 -19.64 8.26
C ILE A 604 40.83 -20.20 7.46
N ASP A 605 40.09 -21.14 8.05
CA ASP A 605 38.88 -21.69 7.43
C ASP A 605 37.82 -20.59 7.30
N ALA A 606 37.42 -20.28 6.05
CA ALA A 606 36.49 -19.18 5.78
C ALA A 606 35.11 -19.39 6.42
N LEU A 607 34.63 -20.63 6.53
CA LEU A 607 33.33 -20.93 7.12
C LEU A 607 33.39 -20.80 8.65
N GLU A 608 34.45 -21.31 9.27
CA GLU A 608 34.73 -21.14 10.69
C GLU A 608 34.90 -19.67 11.07
N LEU A 609 35.64 -18.90 10.25
CA LEU A 609 35.84 -17.47 10.44
C LEU A 609 34.51 -16.69 10.38
N LYS A 610 33.67 -16.97 9.37
CA LYS A 610 32.34 -16.35 9.24
C LYS A 610 31.49 -16.63 10.48
N GLN A 611 31.46 -17.88 10.93
CA GLN A 611 30.70 -18.30 12.11
C GLN A 611 31.21 -17.60 13.39
N ASN A 612 32.51 -17.60 13.63
CA ASN A 612 33.13 -16.98 14.80
C ASN A 612 32.91 -15.47 14.87
N ILE A 613 32.94 -14.77 13.73
CA ILE A 613 32.61 -13.35 13.64
C ILE A 613 31.15 -13.10 14.02
N CYS A 614 30.22 -13.88 13.47
CA CYS A 614 28.80 -13.75 13.78
C CYS A 614 28.51 -13.99 15.27
N ASP A 615 29.09 -15.03 15.86
CA ASP A 615 28.86 -15.38 17.25
C ASP A 615 29.50 -14.38 18.21
N THR A 616 30.73 -13.94 17.92
CA THR A 616 31.40 -12.91 18.73
C THR A 616 30.68 -11.57 18.64
N TYR A 617 30.14 -11.21 17.47
CA TYR A 617 29.32 -10.02 17.31
C TYR A 617 28.07 -10.07 18.20
N LYS A 618 27.33 -11.20 18.18
CA LYS A 618 26.15 -11.40 19.04
C LYS A 618 26.50 -11.24 20.53
N LEU A 619 27.64 -11.77 20.94
CA LEU A 619 28.10 -11.67 22.34
C LEU A 619 28.49 -10.24 22.72
N LEU A 620 29.12 -9.49 21.82
CA LEU A 620 29.46 -8.08 22.03
C LEU A 620 28.23 -7.16 21.99
N SER A 621 27.14 -7.58 21.32
CA SER A 621 25.89 -6.82 21.22
C SER A 621 24.87 -7.14 22.32
N ALA A 622 24.83 -8.38 22.82
CA ALA A 622 23.89 -8.85 23.83
C ALA A 622 24.30 -8.43 25.26
N LYS A 623 23.90 -7.23 25.69
CA LYS A 623 23.68 -6.87 27.12
C LYS A 623 23.05 -5.48 27.36
N GLU A 624 22.25 -4.97 26.42
CA GLU A 624 21.49 -3.73 26.66
C GLU A 624 20.11 -3.99 27.28
N GLU A 625 19.51 -5.17 27.09
CA GLU A 625 18.19 -5.48 27.65
C GLU A 625 18.19 -5.70 29.17
N ASP A 626 19.31 -6.13 29.76
CA ASP A 626 19.41 -6.36 31.21
C ASP A 626 19.83 -5.11 31.99
N ILE A 627 20.63 -4.22 31.39
CA ILE A 627 21.10 -3.00 32.08
C ILE A 627 19.97 -1.96 32.17
N LEU A 628 19.11 -1.87 31.15
CA LEU A 628 17.93 -1.01 31.20
C LEU A 628 16.87 -1.49 32.20
N LYS A 629 16.89 -2.77 32.59
CA LYS A 629 16.01 -3.31 33.65
C LYS A 629 16.55 -3.11 35.06
N GLU A 630 17.87 -3.05 35.24
CA GLU A 630 18.47 -2.74 36.55
C GLU A 630 18.48 -1.24 36.88
N GLU A 631 18.52 -0.36 35.87
CA GLU A 631 18.44 1.11 36.07
C GLU A 631 17.01 1.66 36.18
N SER A 632 15.99 0.82 35.99
CA SER A 632 14.56 1.19 36.13
C SER A 632 13.86 0.51 37.33
N GLY A 633 14.64 0.00 38.28
CA GLY A 633 14.18 -0.45 39.60
C GLY A 633 13.78 0.69 40.52
#